data_AF-A0A3B9IZV9-F1
#
_entry.id   AF-A0A3B9IZV9-F1
#
_cell.length_a   1.000
_cell.length_b   1.000
_cell.length_c   1.000
_cell.angle_alpha   90.00
_cell.angle_beta   90.00
_cell.angle_gamma   90.00
#
_symmetry.space_group_name_H-M   'P 1'
#
loop_
_entity.id
_entity.type
_entity.pdbx_description
1 polymer ?
#
loop_
_entity_poly.entity_id
_entity_poly.type
_entity_poly.pdbx_seq_one_letter_code
_entity_poly.pdbx_strand_id
1 'polypeptide(L)'
;GIPQPAILEKSVSYLANMATPLSLIALGASFKVNEAKGKLPLTLGIAFIKLILFCALFLPLAVYMDFRGEKLIAILVMLGSATTGSCFVMAKNLGHKGTVTAFAVMLTTLLSSLTLTAWLFILKSFDYI
;
A
#
# COMPACT_ATOMS: atom_id res chain seq x y z
N GLY A 1 8.55 -23.74 4.86
CA GLY A 1 7.30 -24.05 5.60
C GLY A 1 7.43 -25.41 6.25
N ILE A 2 6.69 -25.64 7.34
CA ILE A 2 6.57 -26.94 8.02
C ILE A 2 5.81 -27.90 7.07
N PRO A 3 6.17 -29.20 6.96
CA PRO A 3 5.46 -30.13 6.08
C PRO A 3 3.98 -30.21 6.46
N GLN A 4 3.11 -29.88 5.50
CA GLN A 4 1.66 -29.88 5.66
C GLN A 4 1.01 -30.87 4.67
N PRO A 5 -0.11 -31.50 5.04
CA PRO A 5 -0.83 -32.37 4.12
C PRO A 5 -1.34 -31.58 2.91
N ALA A 6 -1.22 -32.15 1.71
CA ALA A 6 -1.59 -31.49 0.45
C ALA A 6 -3.03 -30.95 0.40
N ILE A 7 -3.96 -31.55 1.17
CA ILE A 7 -5.33 -31.04 1.32
C ILE A 7 -5.34 -29.68 2.03
N LEU A 8 -4.60 -29.56 3.15
CA LEU A 8 -4.55 -28.31 3.92
C LEU A 8 -3.88 -27.19 3.11
N GLU A 9 -2.80 -27.52 2.42
CA GLU A 9 -2.08 -26.57 1.55
C GLU A 9 -2.98 -26.05 0.41
N LYS A 10 -3.72 -26.93 -0.27
CA LYS A 10 -4.66 -26.52 -1.32
C LYS A 10 -5.82 -25.68 -0.77
N SER A 11 -6.46 -26.09 0.32
CA SER A 11 -7.57 -25.33 0.90
C SER A 11 -7.14 -23.93 1.37
N VAL A 12 -5.99 -23.82 2.05
CA VAL A 12 -5.46 -22.53 2.51
C VAL A 12 -5.02 -21.65 1.34
N SER A 13 -4.40 -22.21 0.30
CA SER A 13 -4.00 -21.44 -0.88
C SER A 13 -5.20 -20.89 -1.67
N TYR A 14 -6.29 -21.65 -1.81
CA TYR A 14 -7.53 -21.13 -2.41
C TYR A 14 -8.11 -19.94 -1.62
N LEU A 15 -8.16 -20.04 -0.29
CA LEU A 15 -8.61 -18.94 0.56
C LEU A 15 -7.69 -17.72 0.46
N ALA A 16 -6.37 -17.94 0.48
CA ALA A 16 -5.38 -16.87 0.36
C ALA A 16 -5.50 -16.12 -0.98
N ASN A 17 -5.67 -16.85 -2.09
CA ASN A 17 -5.86 -16.26 -3.41
C ASN A 17 -7.16 -15.44 -3.52
N MET A 18 -8.21 -15.83 -2.79
CA MET A 18 -9.48 -15.09 -2.74
C MET A 18 -9.47 -13.90 -1.77
N ALA A 19 -8.56 -13.86 -0.79
CA ALA A 19 -8.54 -12.83 0.25
C ALA A 19 -8.33 -11.43 -0.34
N THR A 20 -7.39 -11.27 -1.26
CA THR A 20 -7.09 -9.98 -1.91
C THR A 20 -8.27 -9.43 -2.70
N PRO A 21 -8.86 -10.16 -3.68
CA PRO A 21 -10.01 -9.64 -4.43
C PRO A 21 -11.22 -9.39 -3.53
N LEU A 22 -11.47 -10.24 -2.53
CA LEU A 22 -12.60 -10.05 -1.61
C LEU A 22 -12.41 -8.81 -0.72
N SER A 23 -11.16 -8.52 -0.31
CA SER A 23 -10.85 -7.28 0.42
C SER A 23 -11.11 -6.03 -0.42
N LEU A 24 -10.81 -6.06 -1.73
CA LEU A 24 -11.05 -4.95 -2.65
C LEU A 24 -12.55 -4.75 -2.91
N ILE A 25 -13.33 -5.83 -3.04
CA ILE A 25 -14.79 -5.76 -3.18
C ILE A 25 -15.41 -5.19 -1.90
N ALA A 26 -14.99 -5.66 -0.72
CA ALA A 26 -15.49 -5.17 0.58
C ALA A 26 -15.16 -3.69 0.80
N LEU A 27 -13.97 -3.25 0.37
CA LEU A 27 -13.56 -1.85 0.33
C LEU A 27 -14.49 -1.01 -0.54
N GLY A 28 -14.75 -1.46 -1.78
CA GLY A 28 -15.66 -0.80 -2.73
C GLY A 28 -17.09 -0.69 -2.19
N ALA A 29 -17.63 -1.78 -1.65
CA ALA A 29 -18.98 -1.82 -1.08
C ALA A 29 -19.12 -0.92 0.17
N SER A 30 -18.03 -0.73 0.93
CA SER A 30 -18.03 0.12 2.13
C SER A 30 -17.78 1.60 1.82
N PHE A 31 -17.57 1.93 0.54
CA PHE A 31 -17.28 3.29 0.10
C PHE A 31 -18.56 4.13 0.04
N LYS A 32 -18.67 5.09 0.96
CA LYS A 32 -19.76 6.08 0.95
C LYS A 32 -19.27 7.41 0.40
N VAL A 33 -19.56 7.69 -0.86
CA VAL A 33 -19.13 8.90 -1.58
C VAL A 33 -19.52 10.19 -0.83
N ASN A 34 -20.72 10.24 -0.27
CA ASN A 34 -21.21 11.41 0.49
C ASN A 34 -20.42 11.65 1.79
N GLU A 35 -20.00 10.59 2.49
CA GLU A 35 -19.16 10.71 3.68
C GLU A 35 -17.69 10.96 3.33
N ALA A 36 -17.25 10.54 2.14
CA ALA A 36 -15.87 10.67 1.67
C ALA A 36 -15.49 12.12 1.31
N LYS A 37 -16.41 12.90 0.70
CA LYS A 37 -16.14 14.29 0.29
C LYS A 37 -15.68 15.18 1.46
N GLY A 38 -16.28 15.03 2.63
CA GLY A 38 -15.90 15.80 3.82
C GLY A 38 -14.56 15.37 4.46
N LYS A 39 -14.04 14.19 4.09
CA LYS A 39 -12.80 13.63 4.65
C LYS A 39 -11.66 13.52 3.64
N LEU A 40 -11.87 14.09 2.46
CA LEU A 40 -10.92 14.14 1.36
C LEU A 40 -9.59 14.82 1.73
N PRO A 41 -9.56 16.01 2.37
CA PRO A 41 -8.30 16.65 2.77
C PRO A 41 -7.52 15.84 3.82
N LEU A 42 -8.22 15.26 4.79
CA LEU A 42 -7.61 14.37 5.80
C LEU A 42 -6.93 13.18 5.13
N THR A 43 -7.62 12.58 4.17
CA THR A 43 -7.16 11.36 3.51
C THR A 43 -6.05 11.61 2.50
N LEU A 44 -6.07 12.75 1.82
CA LEU A 44 -4.94 13.24 1.03
C LEU A 44 -3.70 13.41 1.91
N GLY A 45 -3.85 13.99 3.11
CA GLY A 45 -2.75 14.10 4.08
C GLY A 45 -2.16 12.73 4.45
N ILE A 46 -3.01 11.75 4.75
CA ILE A 46 -2.58 10.37 5.05
C ILE A 46 -1.83 9.76 3.86
N ALA A 47 -2.36 9.89 2.64
CA ALA A 47 -1.74 9.36 1.44
C ALA A 47 -0.39 10.04 1.13
N PHE A 48 -0.30 11.35 1.32
CA PHE A 48 0.93 12.12 1.14
C PHE A 48 2.00 11.70 2.15
N ILE A 49 1.64 11.58 3.43
CA ILE A 49 2.56 11.08 4.47
C ILE A 49 3.05 9.68 4.09
N LYS A 50 2.17 8.80 3.65
CA LYS A 50 2.55 7.42 3.34
C LYS A 50 3.40 7.29 2.07
N LEU A 51 3.05 7.97 0.97
CA LEU A 51 3.73 7.79 -0.31
C LEU A 51 4.93 8.72 -0.51
N ILE A 52 4.91 9.91 0.11
CA ILE A 52 5.93 10.93 -0.11
C ILE A 52 6.83 11.07 1.11
N LEU A 53 6.27 11.24 2.32
CA LEU A 53 7.10 11.42 3.52
C LEU A 53 7.93 10.18 3.84
N PHE A 54 7.33 8.99 3.79
CA PHE A 54 8.06 7.73 4.02
C PHE A 54 9.15 7.49 2.98
N CYS A 55 8.84 7.62 1.68
CA CYS A 55 9.85 7.47 0.64
C CYS A 55 10.97 8.53 0.78
N ALA A 56 10.62 9.78 1.04
CA ALA A 56 11.59 10.87 1.20
C ALA A 56 12.48 10.72 2.44
N LEU A 57 12.02 10.07 3.50
CA LEU A 57 12.85 9.79 4.68
C LEU A 57 13.70 8.54 4.52
N PHE A 58 13.12 7.45 4.02
CA PHE A 58 13.79 6.14 3.97
C PHE A 58 14.73 5.97 2.76
N LEU A 59 14.44 6.57 1.60
CA LEU A 59 15.33 6.49 0.43
C LEU A 59 16.71 7.12 0.66
N PRO A 60 16.85 8.36 1.17
CA PRO A 60 18.17 8.92 1.43
C PRO A 60 18.92 8.15 2.52
N LEU A 61 18.21 7.56 3.49
CA LEU A 61 18.82 6.68 4.49
C LEU A 61 19.39 5.41 3.83
N ALA A 62 18.65 4.79 2.91
CA ALA A 62 19.10 3.62 2.16
C ALA A 62 20.30 3.96 1.25
N VAL A 63 20.29 5.13 0.61
CA VAL A 63 21.43 5.63 -0.17
C VAL A 63 22.66 5.87 0.72
N TYR A 64 22.48 6.42 1.93
CA TYR A 64 23.58 6.61 2.88
C TYR A 64 24.18 5.28 3.35
N MET A 65 23.37 4.22 3.40
CA MET A 65 23.80 2.84 3.67
C MET A 65 24.37 2.13 2.42
N ASP A 66 24.60 2.86 1.32
CA ASP A 66 25.14 2.40 0.02
C ASP A 66 24.30 1.32 -0.68
N PHE A 67 22.97 1.30 -0.46
CA PHE A 67 22.06 0.48 -1.26
C PHE A 67 21.92 1.07 -2.68
N ARG A 68 22.25 0.30 -3.72
CA ARG A 68 22.19 0.72 -5.13
C ARG A 68 21.46 -0.29 -6.02
N GLY A 69 21.03 0.18 -7.19
CA GLY A 69 20.41 -0.65 -8.23
C GLY A 69 19.16 -1.40 -7.75
N GLU A 70 19.12 -2.71 -7.96
CA GLU A 70 17.94 -3.55 -7.67
C GLU A 70 17.48 -3.52 -6.20
N LYS A 71 18.42 -3.39 -5.25
CA LYS A 71 18.08 -3.34 -3.83
C LYS A 71 17.31 -2.06 -3.48
N LEU A 72 17.70 -0.93 -4.09
CA LEU A 72 17.04 0.35 -3.90
C LEU A 72 15.65 0.36 -4.57
N ILE A 73 15.52 -0.27 -5.75
CA ILE A 73 14.23 -0.49 -6.40
C ILE A 73 13.32 -1.34 -5.51
N ALA A 74 13.81 -2.43 -4.92
CA ALA A 74 13.00 -3.28 -4.04
C ALA A 74 12.48 -2.51 -2.82
N ILE A 75 13.36 -1.75 -2.16
CA ILE A 75 12.98 -0.87 -1.05
C ILE A 75 11.93 0.16 -1.49
N LEU A 76 12.15 0.80 -2.64
CA LEU A 76 11.20 1.76 -3.21
C LEU A 76 9.84 1.13 -3.50
N VAL A 77 9.81 -0.05 -4.11
CA VAL A 77 8.55 -0.75 -4.42
C VAL A 77 7.84 -1.16 -3.13
N MET A 78 8.56 -1.62 -2.12
CA MET A 78 7.97 -1.96 -0.82
C MET A 78 7.37 -0.72 -0.13
N LEU A 79 8.07 0.41 -0.12
CA LEU A 79 7.61 1.67 0.49
C LEU A 79 6.51 2.38 -0.33
N GLY A 80 6.69 2.45 -1.65
CA GLY A 80 5.84 3.17 -2.59
C GLY A 80 4.62 2.38 -3.08
N SER A 81 4.47 1.12 -2.65
CA SER A 81 3.30 0.31 -2.97
C SER A 81 2.02 0.88 -2.36
N ALA A 82 0.91 0.64 -3.06
CA ALA A 82 -0.42 1.01 -2.60
C ALA A 82 -0.73 0.37 -1.24
N THR A 83 -1.54 1.05 -0.42
CA THR A 83 -1.97 0.50 0.88
C THR A 83 -2.82 -0.74 0.67
N THR A 84 -2.48 -1.84 1.37
CA THR A 84 -3.22 -3.10 1.26
C THR A 84 -4.66 -2.98 1.79
N GLY A 85 -5.60 -3.69 1.18
CA GLY A 85 -6.99 -3.72 1.62
C GLY A 85 -7.22 -4.36 2.99
N SER A 86 -6.25 -5.10 3.51
CA SER A 86 -6.28 -5.63 4.89
C SER A 86 -6.36 -4.53 5.95
N CYS A 87 -5.79 -3.33 5.71
CA CYS A 87 -5.89 -2.21 6.64
C CYS A 87 -7.34 -1.77 6.88
N PHE A 88 -8.24 -1.96 5.92
CA PHE A 88 -9.65 -1.64 6.09
C PHE A 88 -10.35 -2.58 7.07
N VAL A 89 -10.12 -3.89 6.94
CA VAL A 89 -10.66 -4.89 7.88
C VAL A 89 -10.06 -4.66 9.27
N MET A 90 -8.76 -4.38 9.33
CA MET A 90 -8.06 -4.08 10.58
C MET A 90 -8.63 -2.82 11.28
N ALA A 91 -8.88 -1.74 10.54
CA ALA A 91 -9.47 -0.53 11.10
C ALA A 91 -10.91 -0.75 11.60
N LYS A 92 -11.69 -1.58 10.91
CA LYS A 92 -13.02 -2.00 11.38
C LYS A 92 -12.95 -2.82 12.67
N ASN A 93 -11.99 -3.74 12.77
CA ASN A 93 -11.77 -4.53 13.98
C ASN A 93 -11.36 -3.65 15.19
N LEU A 94 -10.72 -2.50 14.95
CA LEU A 94 -10.37 -1.52 15.98
C LEU A 94 -11.53 -0.56 16.35
N GLY A 95 -12.75 -0.81 15.88
CA GLY A 95 -13.94 -0.01 16.23
C GLY A 95 -14.16 1.23 15.36
N HIS A 96 -13.37 1.43 14.30
CA HIS A 96 -13.58 2.54 13.36
C HIS A 96 -14.55 2.17 12.23
N LYS A 97 -15.33 3.13 11.73
CA LYS A 97 -16.27 2.92 10.61
C LYS A 97 -15.62 2.40 9.32
N GLY A 98 -14.30 2.58 9.17
CA GLY A 98 -13.54 2.15 7.99
C GLY A 98 -13.70 3.04 6.75
N THR A 99 -14.56 4.06 6.77
CA THR A 99 -14.79 4.96 5.61
C THR A 99 -13.53 5.73 5.21
N VAL A 100 -12.79 6.26 6.20
CA VAL A 100 -11.53 7.01 5.95
C VAL A 100 -10.44 6.09 5.42
N THR A 101 -10.28 4.91 6.02
CA THR A 101 -9.29 3.94 5.61
C THR A 101 -9.59 3.36 4.23
N ALA A 102 -10.87 3.17 3.89
CA ALA A 102 -11.26 2.74 2.55
C ALA A 102 -10.92 3.82 1.50
N PHE A 103 -11.25 5.07 1.79
CA PHE A 103 -10.90 6.20 0.94
C PHE A 103 -9.37 6.35 0.81
N ALA A 104 -8.62 6.14 1.89
CA ALA A 104 -7.16 6.21 1.90
C ALA A 104 -6.53 5.13 1.04
N VAL A 105 -7.00 3.88 1.15
CA VAL A 105 -6.54 2.79 0.30
C VAL A 105 -6.76 3.14 -1.16
N MET A 106 -7.98 3.49 -1.57
CA MET A 106 -8.27 3.84 -2.97
C MET A 106 -7.42 5.00 -3.49
N LEU A 107 -7.29 6.07 -2.69
CA LEU A 107 -6.49 7.23 -3.07
C LEU A 107 -5.00 6.86 -3.22
N THR A 108 -4.44 6.09 -2.27
CA THR A 108 -3.06 5.62 -2.37
C THR A 108 -2.86 4.65 -3.54
N THR A 109 -3.84 3.83 -3.91
CA THR A 109 -3.76 2.96 -5.09
C THR A 109 -3.68 3.76 -6.38
N LEU A 110 -4.49 4.82 -6.50
CA LEU A 110 -4.45 5.73 -7.65
C LEU A 110 -3.15 6.54 -7.71
N LEU A 111 -2.68 7.05 -6.57
CA LEU A 111 -1.47 7.88 -6.51
C LEU A 111 -0.16 7.08 -6.53
N SER A 112 -0.19 5.80 -6.17
CA SER A 112 1.01 4.94 -6.11
C SER A 112 1.66 4.80 -7.48
N SER A 113 0.90 4.64 -8.56
CA SER A 113 1.47 4.54 -9.92
C SER A 113 2.26 5.80 -10.31
N LEU A 114 1.71 6.98 -10.01
CA LEU A 114 2.36 8.26 -10.29
C LEU A 114 3.58 8.50 -9.39
N THR A 115 3.43 8.27 -8.09
CA THR A 115 4.52 8.51 -7.12
C THR A 115 5.68 7.54 -7.31
N LEU A 116 5.42 6.26 -7.54
CA LEU A 116 6.45 5.25 -7.78
C LEU A 116 7.22 5.55 -9.08
N THR A 117 6.52 5.95 -10.15
CA THR A 117 7.16 6.40 -11.40
C THR A 117 8.02 7.64 -11.18
N ALA A 118 7.53 8.64 -10.43
CA ALA A 118 8.29 9.85 -10.11
C ALA A 118 9.57 9.54 -9.31
N TRP A 119 9.49 8.69 -8.29
CA TRP A 119 10.64 8.29 -7.49
C TRP A 119 11.67 7.48 -8.28
N LEU A 120 11.22 6.55 -9.14
CA LEU A 120 12.11 5.82 -10.06
C LEU A 120 12.86 6.78 -10.98
N PHE A 121 12.16 7.77 -11.53
CA PHE A 121 12.77 8.79 -12.39
C PHE A 121 13.83 9.61 -11.63
N ILE A 122 13.52 10.06 -10.41
CA ILE A 122 14.47 10.80 -9.56
C ILE A 122 15.72 9.97 -9.29
N LEU A 123 15.57 8.72 -8.83
CA LEU A 123 16.71 7.86 -8.49
C LEU A 123 17.57 7.55 -9.72
N LYS A 124 16.96 7.39 -10.90
CA LYS A 124 17.65 7.25 -12.18
C LYS A 124 18.39 8.53 -12.59
N SER A 125 17.79 9.71 -12.39
CA SER A 125 18.45 10.99 -12.70
C SER A 125 19.68 11.28 -11.83
N PHE A 126 19.74 10.71 -10.62
CA PHE A 126 20.89 10.81 -9.72
C PHE A 126 21.91 9.67 -9.88
N ASP A 127 21.76 8.80 -10.88
CA ASP A 127 22.67 7.67 -11.16
C ASP A 127 22.78 6.65 -10.00
N TYR A 128 21.75 6.57 -9.13
CA TYR A 128 21.68 5.54 -8.07
C TYR A 128 21.15 4.20 -8.59
N ILE A 129 20.53 4.21 -9.78
CA ILE A 129 19.90 3.09 -10.48
C ILE A 129 20.13 3.20 -11.98
#